data_AF-A0A7G2CQW5-F1
#
_entry.id   AF-A0A7G2CQW5-F1
#
_cell.length_a   1.000
_cell.length_b   1.000
_cell.length_c   1.000
_cell.angle_alpha   90.00
_cell.angle_beta   90.00
_cell.angle_gamma   90.00
#
_symmetry.space_group_name_H-M   'P 1'
#
loop_
_entity.id
_entity.type
_entity.pdbx_description
1 polymer ?
#
loop_
_entity_poly.entity_id
_entity_poly.type
_entity_poly.pdbx_seq_one_letter_code
_entity_poly.pdbx_strand_id
1 'polypeptide(L)'
;MVDSSEDCVAVASHRYSTTHGSLKVGKPSGSSFPACFRVFDVFDEEGGLDRAISSLKNKYRGAFNLVSCQFSLHYGCSSESKMDFFLKCVSSALVPGGYFVGTTVNDTVLLNRVREKGTQFGNSVYTIRMCGECPTLPVGDSVGFGLKYTTSVENLVTDTPEYVVPWKAFCALCEKHHLTLEEDASLLEYFQQNIETEMGKNLCALLSNKRSRDGSINLSQEETEAILLYRVFSFKRRDDQPTS
;
A
#
# COMPACT_ATOMS: atom_id res chain seq x y z
N MET A 1 -1.69 7.22 12.58
CA MET A 1 -2.39 7.09 11.30
C MET A 1 -2.49 8.45 10.65
N VAL A 2 -2.26 8.50 9.34
CA VAL A 2 -2.46 9.69 8.52
C VAL A 2 -3.28 9.31 7.29
N ASP A 3 -4.08 10.25 6.78
CA ASP A 3 -4.85 10.14 5.55
C ASP A 3 -5.12 11.57 5.04
N SER A 4 -5.31 11.76 3.72
CA SER A 4 -5.66 13.07 3.16
C SER A 4 -7.12 13.44 3.40
N SER A 5 -7.98 12.46 3.70
CA SER A 5 -9.40 12.66 3.98
C SER A 5 -9.68 12.86 5.47
N GLU A 6 -10.28 14.00 5.81
CA GLU A 6 -10.72 14.31 7.17
C GLU A 6 -11.70 13.26 7.71
N ASP A 7 -12.66 12.84 6.88
CA ASP A 7 -13.64 11.81 7.24
C ASP A 7 -12.97 10.47 7.55
N CYS A 8 -11.98 10.05 6.75
CA CYS A 8 -11.25 8.81 7.00
C CYS A 8 -10.49 8.85 8.32
N VAL A 9 -9.81 9.97 8.61
CA VAL A 9 -9.11 10.18 9.88
C VAL A 9 -10.07 10.18 11.06
N ALA A 10 -11.23 10.85 10.94
CA ALA A 10 -12.25 10.90 11.98
C ALA A 10 -12.85 9.50 12.26
N VAL A 11 -13.21 8.76 11.21
CA VAL A 11 -13.72 7.38 11.33
C VAL A 11 -12.69 6.47 12.00
N ALA A 12 -11.42 6.56 11.62
CA ALA A 12 -10.38 5.73 12.23
C ALA A 12 -10.13 6.08 13.70
N SER A 13 -10.11 7.37 14.04
CA SER A 13 -10.01 7.83 15.43
C SER A 13 -11.20 7.33 16.24
N HIS A 14 -12.41 7.42 15.71
CA HIS A 14 -13.62 6.93 16.36
C HIS A 14 -13.60 5.41 16.58
N ARG A 15 -13.19 4.63 15.56
CA ARG A 15 -13.00 3.17 15.69
C ARG A 15 -11.98 2.85 16.77
N TYR A 16 -10.84 3.54 16.78
CA TYR A 16 -9.85 3.35 17.83
C TYR A 16 -10.45 3.62 19.22
N SER A 17 -11.14 4.75 19.43
CA SER A 17 -11.74 5.07 20.73
C SER A 17 -12.83 4.11 21.18
N THR A 18 -13.66 3.62 20.25
CA THR A 18 -14.80 2.73 20.57
C THR A 18 -14.40 1.26 20.72
N THR A 19 -13.40 0.78 19.99
CA THR A 19 -12.90 -0.59 20.16
C THR A 19 -12.20 -0.77 21.52
N HIS A 20 -11.71 0.32 22.10
CA HIS A 20 -11.16 0.37 23.45
C HIS A 20 -12.17 0.88 24.51
N GLY A 21 -13.41 1.21 24.12
CA GLY A 21 -14.44 1.82 24.98
C GLY A 21 -15.83 1.18 24.93
N SER A 22 -16.06 0.15 24.11
CA SER A 22 -17.36 -0.51 23.97
C SER A 22 -17.48 -1.72 24.89
N LEU A 23 -18.31 -1.60 25.92
CA LEU A 23 -18.69 -2.67 26.87
C LEU A 23 -19.52 -3.81 26.24
N LYS A 24 -19.74 -3.83 24.91
CA LYS A 24 -20.64 -4.77 24.22
C LYS A 24 -19.96 -5.93 23.50
N VAL A 25 -18.63 -6.02 23.50
CA VAL A 25 -17.91 -7.24 23.12
C VAL A 25 -16.97 -7.55 24.28
N GLY A 26 -16.93 -8.82 24.70
CA GLY A 26 -16.34 -9.27 25.96
C GLY A 26 -14.96 -8.68 26.25
N LYS A 27 -14.66 -8.54 27.57
CA LYS A 27 -13.43 -8.02 28.22
C LYS A 27 -12.37 -7.46 27.26
N PRO A 28 -11.95 -6.18 27.39
CA PRO A 28 -10.84 -5.65 26.60
C PRO A 28 -9.59 -6.48 26.86
N SER A 29 -9.29 -7.44 25.98
CA SER A 29 -8.13 -8.30 26.06
C SER A 29 -7.04 -7.68 25.18
N GLY A 30 -6.37 -6.67 25.71
CA GLY A 30 -5.22 -6.07 25.05
C GLY A 30 -4.84 -4.73 25.68
N SER A 31 -3.55 -4.56 25.98
CA SER A 31 -2.99 -3.24 26.26
C SER A 31 -3.21 -2.33 25.04
N SER A 32 -3.85 -1.19 25.22
CA SER A 32 -3.93 -0.16 24.18
C SER A 32 -2.54 0.46 23.94
N PHE A 33 -2.32 0.99 22.73
CA PHE A 33 -1.10 1.72 22.38
C PHE A 33 -1.41 3.18 22.11
N PRO A 34 -0.57 4.16 22.52
CA PRO A 34 -0.80 5.56 22.19
C PRO A 34 -0.96 5.77 20.69
N ALA A 35 -2.06 6.40 20.28
CA ALA A 35 -2.37 6.64 18.86
C ALA A 35 -2.44 8.15 18.55
N CYS A 36 -1.97 8.52 17.36
CA CYS A 36 -2.08 9.87 16.82
C CYS A 36 -2.73 9.79 15.43
N PHE A 37 -3.75 10.62 15.22
CA PHE A 37 -4.55 10.72 14.00
C PHE A 37 -4.38 12.12 13.43
N ARG A 38 -3.98 12.24 12.17
CA ARG A 38 -3.77 13.54 11.51
C ARG A 38 -4.18 13.49 10.06
N VAL A 39 -4.78 14.58 9.59
CA VAL A 39 -5.07 14.78 8.17
C VAL A 39 -3.80 15.31 7.51
N PHE A 40 -3.30 14.58 6.52
CA PHE A 40 -2.14 14.96 5.71
C PHE A 40 -2.26 14.32 4.33
N ASP A 41 -2.08 15.13 3.29
CA ASP A 41 -1.61 14.58 2.02
C ASP A 41 -0.13 14.25 2.18
N VAL A 42 0.18 12.96 2.18
CA VAL A 42 1.56 12.48 2.37
C VAL A 42 2.43 12.66 1.13
N PHE A 43 1.83 12.96 -0.02
CA PHE A 43 2.52 13.19 -1.28
C PHE A 43 2.65 14.69 -1.62
N ASP A 44 2.08 15.58 -0.81
CA ASP A 44 2.23 17.02 -0.95
C ASP A 44 3.59 17.48 -0.37
N GLU A 45 4.48 17.91 -1.26
CA GLU A 45 5.83 18.39 -0.94
C GLU A 45 5.81 19.63 -0.02
N GLU A 46 4.74 20.43 -0.08
CA GLU A 46 4.56 21.63 0.73
C GLU A 46 3.71 21.36 1.99
N GLY A 47 3.07 20.19 2.06
CA GLY A 47 2.13 19.77 3.10
C GLY A 47 2.77 19.58 4.48
N GLY A 48 4.10 19.58 4.58
CA GLY A 48 4.84 19.61 5.86
C GLY A 48 4.89 18.27 6.60
N LEU A 49 4.78 17.16 5.88
CA LEU A 49 4.89 15.80 6.44
C LEU A 49 6.22 15.60 7.18
N ASP A 50 7.32 16.11 6.65
CA ASP A 50 8.67 16.09 7.22
C ASP A 50 8.72 16.75 8.62
N ARG A 51 8.11 17.93 8.76
CA ARG A 51 7.97 18.66 10.03
C ARG A 51 7.10 17.89 11.01
N ALA A 52 6.02 17.28 10.53
CA ALA A 52 5.12 16.48 11.35
C ALA A 52 5.84 15.23 11.89
N ILE A 53 6.57 14.50 11.06
CA ILE A 53 7.40 13.36 11.45
C ILE A 53 8.44 13.79 12.49
N SER A 54 9.14 14.89 12.25
CA SER A 54 10.14 15.43 13.19
C SER A 54 9.53 15.79 14.54
N SER A 55 8.36 16.43 14.54
CA SER A 55 7.61 16.75 15.76
C SER A 55 7.20 15.50 16.54
N LEU A 56 6.73 14.46 15.84
CA LEU A 56 6.35 13.18 16.45
C LEU A 56 7.56 12.46 17.05
N LYS A 57 8.68 12.40 16.32
CA LYS A 57 9.92 11.81 16.80
C LYS A 57 10.41 12.47 18.09
N ASN A 58 10.33 13.79 18.16
CA ASN A 58 10.71 14.55 19.34
C ASN A 58 9.75 14.29 20.51
N LYS A 59 8.44 14.31 20.25
CA LYS A 59 7.41 14.09 21.27
C LYS A 59 7.49 12.71 21.91
N TYR A 60 7.72 11.68 21.10
CA TYR A 60 7.75 10.28 21.55
C TYR A 60 9.16 9.71 21.75
N ARG A 61 10.20 10.56 21.62
CA ARG A 61 11.62 10.23 21.78
C ARG A 61 12.05 8.98 20.98
N GLY A 62 11.57 8.84 19.75
CA GLY A 62 11.86 7.68 18.93
C GLY A 62 11.36 7.80 17.50
N ALA A 63 12.07 7.14 16.59
CA ALA A 63 11.60 6.89 15.22
C ALA A 63 10.74 5.60 15.19
N PHE A 64 10.05 5.38 14.08
CA PHE A 64 9.15 4.25 13.89
C PHE A 64 9.95 3.02 13.47
N ASN A 65 9.57 1.83 13.93
CA ASN A 65 10.13 0.57 13.42
C ASN A 65 9.48 0.13 12.09
N LEU A 66 8.28 0.63 11.81
CA LEU A 66 7.46 0.24 10.68
C LEU A 66 6.73 1.45 10.13
N VAL A 67 6.78 1.61 8.81
CA VAL A 67 5.87 2.46 8.03
C VAL A 67 5.06 1.53 7.13
N SER A 68 3.75 1.69 7.11
CA SER A 68 2.83 0.86 6.35
C SER A 68 2.01 1.73 5.40
N CYS A 69 2.06 1.45 4.10
CA CYS A 69 1.33 2.14 3.04
C CYS A 69 0.53 1.13 2.23
N GLN A 70 -0.73 0.91 2.65
CA GLN A 70 -1.60 -0.10 2.06
C GLN A 70 -2.51 0.55 1.03
N PHE A 71 -2.55 0.02 -0.20
CA PHE A 71 -3.42 0.46 -1.30
C PHE A 71 -3.47 1.98 -1.50
N SER A 72 -2.33 2.65 -1.39
CA SER A 72 -2.26 4.12 -1.46
C SER A 72 -1.06 4.67 -2.23
N LEU A 73 -0.01 3.87 -2.43
CA LEU A 73 1.23 4.33 -3.05
C LEU A 73 1.02 4.87 -4.48
N HIS A 74 0.12 4.26 -5.25
CA HIS A 74 -0.19 4.66 -6.62
C HIS A 74 -0.76 6.08 -6.75
N TYR A 75 -1.39 6.64 -5.71
CA TYR A 75 -1.84 8.04 -5.75
C TYR A 75 -0.66 9.03 -5.80
N GLY A 76 0.46 8.67 -5.17
CA GLY A 76 1.70 9.45 -5.20
C GLY A 76 2.44 9.41 -6.53
N CYS A 77 2.13 8.46 -7.41
CA CYS A 77 2.87 8.24 -8.66
C CYS A 77 2.52 9.24 -9.79
N SER A 78 1.81 10.32 -9.47
CA SER A 78 1.51 11.42 -10.40
C SER A 78 2.77 12.16 -10.89
N SER A 79 3.82 12.22 -10.08
CA SER A 79 5.14 12.72 -10.48
C SER A 79 6.24 12.01 -9.69
N GLU A 80 7.45 12.01 -10.26
CA GLU A 80 8.64 11.49 -9.57
C GLU A 80 8.98 12.32 -8.33
N SER A 81 8.83 13.66 -8.39
CA SER A 81 9.17 14.57 -7.28
C SER A 81 8.37 14.27 -6.00
N LYS A 82 7.06 14.04 -6.15
CA LYS A 82 6.17 13.69 -5.03
C LYS A 82 6.57 12.36 -4.39
N MET A 83 6.89 11.36 -5.21
CA MET A 83 7.33 10.07 -4.72
C MET A 83 8.71 10.17 -4.05
N ASP A 84 9.64 10.94 -4.61
CA ASP A 84 10.96 11.20 -4.02
C ASP A 84 10.84 11.87 -2.65
N PHE A 85 10.00 12.90 -2.52
CA PHE A 85 9.70 13.57 -1.26
C PHE A 85 9.08 12.61 -0.23
N PHE A 86 8.08 11.83 -0.65
CA PHE A 86 7.43 10.85 0.22
C PHE A 86 8.43 9.81 0.73
N LEU A 87 9.26 9.24 -0.14
CA LEU A 87 10.27 8.24 0.24
C LEU A 87 11.35 8.82 1.16
N LYS A 88 11.75 10.07 0.95
CA LYS A 88 12.62 10.81 1.89
C LYS A 88 11.98 10.89 3.28
N CYS A 89 10.68 11.22 3.35
CA CYS A 89 9.93 11.27 4.61
C CYS A 89 9.86 9.88 5.27
N VAL A 90 9.50 8.83 4.52
CA VAL A 90 9.45 7.44 4.99
C VAL A 90 10.79 7.02 5.58
N SER A 91 11.88 7.20 4.85
CA SER A 91 13.23 6.85 5.33
C SER A 91 13.59 7.63 6.60
N SER A 92 13.36 8.95 6.63
CA SER A 92 13.64 9.78 7.81
C SER A 92 12.86 9.37 9.07
N ALA A 93 11.68 8.79 8.88
CA ALA A 93 10.80 8.33 9.93
C ALA A 93 11.32 7.05 10.61
N LEU A 94 12.20 6.28 9.96
CA LEU A 94 12.16 4.82 10.09
C LEU A 94 13.12 4.05 10.99
N VAL A 95 14.05 4.56 11.80
CA VAL A 95 15.17 3.76 12.40
C VAL A 95 15.96 2.85 11.43
N PRO A 96 17.27 2.73 11.58
CA PRO A 96 17.98 1.68 10.86
C PRO A 96 17.45 0.27 11.19
N GLY A 97 17.30 -0.56 10.17
CA GLY A 97 16.69 -1.88 10.26
C GLY A 97 15.15 -1.89 10.31
N GLY A 98 14.51 -0.72 10.35
CA GLY A 98 13.04 -0.60 10.25
C GLY A 98 12.52 -0.92 8.85
N TYR A 99 11.22 -1.19 8.74
CA TYR A 99 10.60 -1.63 7.49
C TYR A 99 9.59 -0.63 6.93
N PHE A 100 9.64 -0.45 5.62
CA PHE A 100 8.57 0.15 4.84
C PHE A 100 7.83 -0.96 4.09
N VAL A 101 6.58 -1.20 4.46
CA VAL A 101 5.74 -2.26 3.85
C VAL A 101 4.54 -1.66 3.16
N GLY A 102 4.04 -2.34 2.13
CA GLY A 102 2.86 -1.86 1.44
C GLY A 102 2.27 -2.82 0.44
N THR A 103 1.12 -2.41 -0.06
CA THR A 103 0.46 -3.01 -1.21
C THR A 103 0.19 -1.94 -2.25
N THR A 104 0.39 -2.29 -3.51
CA THR A 104 0.14 -1.38 -4.62
C THR A 104 -0.14 -2.13 -5.91
N VAL A 105 -0.47 -1.42 -6.97
CA VAL A 105 -0.69 -2.01 -8.29
C VAL A 105 0.60 -2.53 -8.91
N ASN A 106 0.49 -3.66 -9.59
CA ASN A 106 1.56 -4.30 -10.34
C ASN A 106 1.59 -3.76 -11.77
N ASP A 107 2.56 -2.91 -12.08
CA ASP A 107 2.72 -2.28 -13.40
C ASP A 107 2.87 -3.29 -14.53
N THR A 108 3.64 -4.37 -14.34
CA THR A 108 3.79 -5.41 -15.36
C THR A 108 2.45 -6.06 -15.71
N VAL A 109 1.67 -6.48 -14.71
CA VAL A 109 0.36 -7.11 -14.93
C VAL A 109 -0.62 -6.10 -15.56
N LEU A 110 -0.66 -4.87 -15.04
CA LEU A 110 -1.52 -3.81 -15.52
C LEU A 110 -1.23 -3.49 -17.00
N LEU A 111 0.03 -3.23 -17.34
CA LEU A 111 0.44 -2.87 -18.70
C LEU A 111 0.30 -4.03 -19.68
N ASN A 112 0.54 -5.28 -19.26
CA ASN A 112 0.26 -6.45 -20.09
C ASN A 112 -1.24 -6.55 -20.43
N ARG A 113 -2.12 -6.34 -19.45
CA ARG A 113 -3.57 -6.33 -19.71
C ARG A 113 -3.98 -5.19 -20.63
N VAL A 114 -3.35 -4.01 -20.53
CA VAL A 114 -3.59 -2.91 -21.47
C VAL A 114 -3.19 -3.31 -22.90
N ARG A 115 -2.04 -3.99 -23.08
CA ARG A 115 -1.58 -4.46 -24.39
C ARG A 115 -2.52 -5.52 -24.99
N GLU A 116 -3.03 -6.42 -24.15
CA GLU A 116 -3.87 -7.55 -24.59
C GLU A 116 -5.34 -7.17 -24.80
N LYS A 117 -5.91 -6.38 -23.88
CA LYS A 117 -7.35 -6.08 -23.80
C LYS A 117 -7.70 -4.65 -24.25
N GLY A 118 -6.71 -3.79 -24.46
CA GLY A 118 -6.89 -2.39 -24.82
C GLY A 118 -6.91 -1.43 -23.64
N THR A 119 -7.22 -0.17 -23.89
CA THR A 119 -7.18 0.94 -22.91
C THR A 119 -8.31 0.93 -21.88
N GLN A 120 -9.29 0.05 -22.04
CA GLN A 120 -10.34 -0.19 -21.06
C GLN A 120 -10.59 -1.68 -20.95
N PHE A 121 -10.50 -2.21 -19.73
CA PHE A 121 -10.73 -3.63 -19.45
C PHE A 121 -11.23 -3.82 -18.03
N GLY A 122 -11.81 -4.99 -17.75
CA GLY A 122 -12.40 -5.30 -16.45
C GLY A 122 -13.31 -6.50 -16.52
N ASN A 123 -14.03 -6.73 -15.42
CA ASN A 123 -15.08 -7.72 -15.26
C ASN A 123 -16.16 -7.16 -14.30
N SER A 124 -17.01 -7.99 -13.69
CA SER A 124 -18.05 -7.48 -12.78
C SER A 124 -17.51 -6.96 -11.45
N VAL A 125 -16.27 -7.32 -11.08
CA VAL A 125 -15.61 -6.92 -9.84
C VAL A 125 -14.84 -5.61 -10.00
N TYR A 126 -14.16 -5.43 -11.13
CA TYR A 126 -13.33 -4.24 -11.34
C TYR A 126 -13.36 -3.73 -12.78
N THR A 127 -13.07 -2.45 -12.96
CA THR A 127 -12.83 -1.83 -14.27
C THR A 127 -11.61 -0.92 -14.19
N ILE A 128 -10.79 -0.96 -15.23
CA ILE A 128 -9.65 -0.07 -15.46
C ILE A 128 -9.88 0.68 -16.77
N ARG A 129 -9.59 1.99 -16.76
CA ARG A 129 -9.62 2.85 -17.94
C ARG A 129 -8.38 3.74 -17.97
N MET A 130 -7.51 3.54 -18.95
CA MET A 130 -6.35 4.40 -19.18
C MET A 130 -6.80 5.82 -19.55
N CYS A 131 -6.17 6.84 -18.99
CA CYS A 131 -6.44 8.24 -19.33
C CYS A 131 -5.49 8.69 -20.45
N GLY A 132 -6.02 9.28 -21.52
CA GLY A 132 -5.23 9.81 -22.64
C GLY A 132 -4.99 8.81 -23.77
N GLU A 133 -4.16 9.21 -24.75
CA GLU A 133 -3.74 8.32 -25.83
C GLU A 133 -2.91 7.18 -25.25
N CYS A 134 -3.20 5.94 -25.65
CA CYS A 134 -2.39 4.79 -25.27
C CYS A 134 -0.95 5.11 -25.68
N PRO A 135 0.01 5.21 -24.75
CA PRO A 135 1.39 5.27 -25.17
C PRO A 135 1.60 4.06 -26.07
N THR A 136 2.35 4.20 -27.16
CA THR A 136 2.99 3.04 -27.76
C THR A 136 3.87 2.44 -26.66
N LEU A 137 3.28 1.58 -25.84
CA LEU A 137 3.91 1.05 -24.64
C LEU A 137 5.15 0.32 -25.15
N PRO A 138 6.36 0.79 -24.79
CA PRO A 138 7.57 0.16 -25.27
C PRO A 138 7.49 -1.34 -25.01
N VAL A 139 7.98 -2.13 -25.96
CA VAL A 139 8.23 -3.55 -25.74
C VAL A 139 9.41 -3.63 -24.77
N GLY A 140 9.12 -3.71 -23.47
CA GLY A 140 10.12 -3.72 -22.40
C GLY A 140 9.68 -3.02 -21.10
N ASP A 141 10.58 -3.06 -20.11
CA ASP A 141 10.32 -2.73 -18.70
C ASP A 141 10.79 -1.31 -18.34
N SER A 142 9.94 -0.31 -18.56
CA SER A 142 9.67 0.78 -17.59
C SER A 142 8.89 1.90 -18.25
N VAL A 143 7.65 2.11 -17.81
CA VAL A 143 6.97 3.40 -17.97
C VAL A 143 7.54 4.40 -16.98
N GLY A 144 7.39 5.70 -17.25
CA GLY A 144 7.69 6.75 -16.28
C GLY A 144 6.54 7.00 -15.30
N PHE A 145 6.78 7.87 -14.32
CA PHE A 145 5.73 8.41 -13.45
C PHE A 145 4.70 9.23 -14.25
N GLY A 146 3.50 9.40 -13.70
CA GLY A 146 2.44 10.25 -14.25
C GLY A 146 1.49 9.55 -15.23
N LEU A 147 1.68 8.25 -15.51
CA LEU A 147 0.75 7.50 -16.36
C LEU A 147 -0.55 7.20 -15.61
N LYS A 148 -1.58 8.01 -15.89
CA LYS A 148 -2.86 8.01 -15.19
C LYS A 148 -3.85 7.00 -15.75
N TYR A 149 -4.63 6.36 -14.87
CA TYR A 149 -5.83 5.59 -15.21
C TYR A 149 -6.92 5.84 -14.18
N THR A 150 -8.15 5.43 -14.46
CA THR A 150 -9.21 5.35 -13.44
C THR A 150 -9.53 3.90 -13.14
N THR A 151 -9.86 3.63 -11.88
CA THR A 151 -10.34 2.33 -11.44
C THR A 151 -11.71 2.42 -10.79
N SER A 152 -12.49 1.37 -10.97
CA SER A 152 -13.70 1.09 -10.20
C SER A 152 -13.58 -0.33 -9.65
N VAL A 153 -13.87 -0.52 -8.37
CA VAL A 153 -13.85 -1.83 -7.68
C VAL A 153 -15.12 -1.95 -6.86
N GLU A 154 -16.05 -2.77 -7.35
CA GLU A 154 -17.38 -3.00 -6.80
C GLU A 154 -18.03 -1.70 -6.25
N ASN A 155 -18.39 -1.70 -4.95
CA ASN A 155 -18.97 -0.58 -4.23
C ASN A 155 -17.93 0.17 -3.37
N LEU A 156 -16.65 -0.20 -3.47
CA LEU A 156 -15.58 0.36 -2.62
C LEU A 156 -14.96 1.60 -3.26
N VAL A 157 -14.80 1.56 -4.57
CA VAL A 157 -14.10 2.58 -5.34
C VAL A 157 -14.84 2.77 -6.66
N THR A 158 -15.17 4.00 -7.04
CA THR A 158 -15.85 4.32 -8.30
C THR A 158 -15.10 5.42 -9.02
N ASP A 159 -14.68 5.15 -10.27
CA ASP A 159 -13.98 6.07 -11.17
C ASP A 159 -12.86 6.89 -10.50
N THR A 160 -12.12 6.23 -9.61
CA THR A 160 -11.08 6.89 -8.83
C THR A 160 -9.79 6.98 -9.64
N PRO A 161 -9.17 8.17 -9.73
CA PRO A 161 -7.94 8.35 -10.46
C PRO A 161 -6.75 7.76 -9.71
N GLU A 162 -6.00 6.90 -10.40
CA GLU A 162 -4.76 6.31 -9.93
C GLU A 162 -3.65 6.49 -10.99
N TYR A 163 -2.42 6.10 -10.64
CA TYR A 163 -1.29 6.16 -11.54
C TYR A 163 -0.55 4.83 -11.52
N VAL A 164 -0.02 4.43 -12.68
CA VAL A 164 0.86 3.27 -12.77
C VAL A 164 2.06 3.52 -11.87
N VAL A 165 2.47 2.50 -11.11
CA VAL A 165 3.64 2.54 -10.25
C VAL A 165 4.83 2.03 -11.06
N PRO A 166 5.70 2.90 -11.59
CA PRO A 166 6.82 2.45 -12.42
C PRO A 166 7.84 1.72 -11.53
N TRP A 167 7.72 0.40 -11.40
CA TRP A 167 8.30 -0.33 -10.28
C TRP A 167 9.81 -0.19 -10.19
N LYS A 168 10.48 -0.34 -11.34
CA LYS A 168 11.93 -0.17 -11.46
C LYS A 168 12.38 1.23 -11.02
N ALA A 169 11.67 2.27 -11.44
CA ALA A 169 11.99 3.65 -11.07
C ALA A 169 11.69 3.91 -9.58
N PHE A 170 10.58 3.37 -9.07
CA PHE A 170 10.23 3.41 -7.66
C PHE A 170 11.29 2.72 -6.78
N CYS A 171 11.75 1.51 -7.13
CA CYS A 171 12.84 0.83 -6.43
C CYS A 171 14.14 1.64 -6.46
N ALA A 172 14.46 2.31 -7.59
CA ALA A 172 15.62 3.19 -7.68
C ALA A 172 15.52 4.40 -6.73
N LEU A 173 14.33 4.99 -6.58
CA LEU A 173 14.10 6.05 -5.59
C LEU A 173 14.20 5.51 -4.16
N CYS A 174 13.68 4.32 -3.86
CA CYS A 174 13.83 3.69 -2.56
C CYS A 174 15.32 3.53 -2.22
N GLU A 175 16.13 2.99 -3.13
CA GLU A 175 17.56 2.78 -2.93
C GLU A 175 18.31 4.11 -2.69
N LYS A 176 17.96 5.16 -3.44
CA LYS A 176 18.44 6.55 -3.22
C LYS A 176 18.19 7.05 -1.80
N HIS A 177 17.10 6.61 -1.17
CA HIS A 177 16.73 6.95 0.21
C HIS A 177 17.09 5.86 1.23
N HIS A 178 18.06 4.99 0.92
CA HIS A 178 18.55 3.93 1.82
C HIS A 178 17.49 2.87 2.19
N LEU A 179 16.49 2.65 1.34
CA LEU A 179 15.48 1.61 1.48
C LEU A 179 15.79 0.49 0.48
N THR A 180 16.23 -0.66 0.98
CA THR A 180 16.58 -1.83 0.16
C THR A 180 15.41 -2.80 0.08
N LEU A 181 15.07 -3.26 -1.12
CA LEU A 181 13.97 -4.19 -1.36
C LEU A 181 14.27 -5.56 -0.72
N GLU A 182 13.33 -6.09 0.04
CA GLU A 182 13.41 -7.41 0.70
C GLU A 182 12.27 -8.35 0.24
N GLU A 183 11.09 -7.80 -0.07
CA GLU A 183 9.95 -8.56 -0.58
C GLU A 183 9.33 -7.85 -1.78
N ASP A 184 9.03 -8.62 -2.83
CA ASP A 184 8.29 -8.21 -4.03
C ASP A 184 7.59 -9.44 -4.60
N ALA A 185 6.28 -9.53 -4.35
CA ALA A 185 5.47 -10.65 -4.78
C ALA A 185 4.09 -10.17 -5.20
N SER A 186 3.42 -10.88 -6.13
CA SER A 186 1.98 -10.67 -6.30
C SER A 186 1.23 -11.03 -5.02
N LEU A 187 0.04 -10.45 -4.81
CA LEU A 187 -0.79 -10.80 -3.66
C LEU A 187 -1.11 -12.30 -3.60
N LEU A 188 -1.32 -12.93 -4.76
CA LEU A 188 -1.65 -14.35 -4.83
C LEU A 188 -0.45 -15.22 -4.46
N GLU A 189 0.74 -14.91 -4.97
CA GLU A 189 1.98 -15.61 -4.61
C GLU A 189 2.28 -15.45 -3.11
N TYR A 190 2.19 -14.22 -2.59
CA TYR A 190 2.40 -13.95 -1.17
C TYR A 190 1.40 -14.74 -0.31
N PHE A 191 0.13 -14.81 -0.71
CA PHE A 191 -0.86 -15.64 -0.03
C PHE A 191 -0.49 -17.12 -0.04
N GLN A 192 -0.14 -17.68 -1.20
CA GLN A 192 0.22 -19.09 -1.36
C GLN A 192 1.46 -19.48 -0.55
N GLN A 193 2.45 -18.58 -0.46
CA GLN A 193 3.66 -18.80 0.34
C GLN A 193 3.36 -18.82 1.85
N ASN A 194 2.38 -18.05 2.30
CA ASN A 194 2.15 -17.82 3.73
C ASN A 194 0.99 -18.66 4.31
N ILE A 195 0.05 -19.13 3.50
CA ILE A 195 -1.17 -19.82 3.96
C ILE A 195 -0.87 -21.11 4.76
N GLU A 196 0.18 -21.83 4.39
CA GLU A 196 0.56 -23.09 5.03
C GLU A 196 1.45 -22.93 6.27
N THR A 197 1.93 -21.71 6.54
CA THR A 197 2.69 -21.41 7.75
C THR A 197 1.82 -21.51 9.00
N GLU A 198 2.43 -21.65 10.17
CA GLU A 198 1.68 -21.68 11.44
C GLU A 198 0.85 -20.41 11.62
N MET A 199 1.42 -19.24 11.34
CA MET A 199 0.71 -17.96 11.40
C MET A 199 -0.42 -17.89 10.38
N GLY A 200 -0.21 -18.34 9.14
CA GLY A 200 -1.24 -18.39 8.10
C GLY A 200 -2.43 -19.27 8.50
N LYS A 201 -2.13 -20.48 8.97
CA LYS A 201 -3.14 -21.42 9.49
C LYS A 201 -3.94 -20.84 10.66
N ASN A 202 -3.26 -20.21 11.61
CA ASN A 202 -3.88 -19.54 12.76
C ASN A 202 -4.77 -18.37 12.34
N LEU A 203 -4.29 -17.51 11.44
CA LEU A 203 -5.06 -16.38 10.93
C LEU A 203 -6.32 -16.86 10.20
N CYS A 204 -6.20 -17.88 9.35
CA CYS A 204 -7.36 -18.39 8.64
C CYS A 204 -8.37 -19.11 9.56
N ALA A 205 -7.93 -19.70 10.67
CA ALA A 205 -8.83 -20.20 11.70
C ALA A 205 -9.60 -19.06 12.40
N LEU A 206 -9.00 -17.89 12.59
CA LEU A 206 -9.68 -16.70 13.15
C LEU A 206 -10.69 -16.09 12.16
N LEU A 207 -10.42 -16.18 10.85
CA LEU A 207 -11.26 -15.60 9.79
C LEU A 207 -12.42 -16.52 9.35
N SER A 208 -12.72 -17.59 10.10
CA SER A 208 -13.63 -18.70 9.75
C SER A 208 -15.07 -18.32 9.32
N ASN A 209 -15.48 -17.05 9.42
CA ASN A 209 -16.79 -16.57 8.92
C ASN A 209 -16.88 -16.46 7.39
N LYS A 210 -15.80 -16.73 6.63
CA LYS A 210 -15.79 -16.75 5.14
C LYS A 210 -15.23 -18.03 4.52
N ARG A 211 -15.21 -19.16 5.25
CA ARG A 211 -14.68 -20.43 4.72
C ARG A 211 -15.76 -21.29 4.05
N SER A 212 -15.40 -21.90 2.92
CA SER A 212 -15.99 -23.15 2.47
C SER A 212 -15.60 -24.29 3.44
N ARG A 213 -16.36 -25.38 3.46
CA ARG A 213 -16.13 -26.53 4.37
C ARG A 213 -14.75 -27.18 4.22
N ASP A 214 -14.03 -26.91 3.14
CA ASP A 214 -12.70 -27.46 2.82
C ASP A 214 -11.52 -26.57 3.24
N GLY A 215 -11.78 -25.39 3.81
CA GLY A 215 -10.73 -24.46 4.26
C GLY A 215 -10.10 -23.59 3.16
N SER A 216 -10.56 -23.71 1.91
CA SER A 216 -10.13 -22.86 0.80
C SER A 216 -10.70 -21.44 0.89
N ILE A 217 -9.95 -20.45 0.42
CA ILE A 217 -10.51 -19.14 0.07
C ILE A 217 -11.11 -19.30 -1.33
N ASN A 218 -12.44 -19.41 -1.40
CA ASN A 218 -13.15 -19.48 -2.67
C ASN A 218 -13.29 -18.07 -3.26
N LEU A 219 -12.22 -17.60 -3.91
CA LEU A 219 -12.32 -16.48 -4.85
C LEU A 219 -12.93 -17.01 -6.15
N SER A 220 -13.91 -16.31 -6.67
CA SER A 220 -14.34 -16.49 -8.06
C SER A 220 -13.17 -16.20 -9.02
N GLN A 221 -13.32 -16.65 -10.26
CA GLN A 221 -12.35 -16.32 -11.31
C GLN A 221 -12.21 -14.80 -11.47
N GLU A 222 -13.32 -14.06 -11.38
CA GLU A 222 -13.31 -12.60 -11.53
C GLU A 222 -12.62 -11.87 -10.38
N GLU A 223 -12.83 -12.31 -9.13
CA GLU A 223 -12.12 -11.79 -7.96
C GLU A 223 -10.62 -12.13 -8.01
N THR A 224 -10.28 -13.34 -8.47
CA THR A 224 -8.89 -13.75 -8.68
C THR A 224 -8.21 -12.85 -9.71
N GLU A 225 -8.88 -12.57 -10.83
CA GLU A 225 -8.37 -11.63 -11.83
C GLU A 225 -8.14 -10.23 -11.26
N ALA A 226 -9.03 -9.75 -10.38
CA ALA A 226 -8.88 -8.46 -9.72
C ALA A 226 -7.66 -8.43 -8.78
N ILE A 227 -7.49 -9.45 -7.94
CA ILE A 227 -6.40 -9.53 -6.95
C ILE A 227 -5.02 -9.61 -7.62
N LEU A 228 -4.92 -10.26 -8.78
CA LEU A 228 -3.68 -10.35 -9.56
C LEU A 228 -3.15 -8.98 -10.03
N LEU A 229 -3.95 -7.91 -10.00
CA LEU A 229 -3.47 -6.55 -10.30
C LEU A 229 -2.54 -5.98 -9.24
N TYR A 230 -2.44 -6.60 -8.07
CA TYR A 230 -1.74 -6.04 -6.93
C TYR A 230 -0.53 -6.86 -6.53
N ARG A 231 0.45 -6.15 -5.97
CA ARG A 231 1.65 -6.69 -5.35
C ARG A 231 1.74 -6.30 -3.88
N VAL A 232 2.49 -7.10 -3.13
CA VAL A 232 3.00 -6.82 -1.78
C VAL A 232 4.47 -6.46 -1.92
N PHE A 233 4.92 -5.52 -1.10
CA PHE A 233 6.34 -5.23 -1.00
C PHE A 233 6.78 -4.98 0.44
N SER A 234 8.08 -5.20 0.66
CA SER A 234 8.77 -4.69 1.84
C SER A 234 10.15 -4.16 1.46
N PHE A 235 10.50 -3.01 2.04
CA PHE A 235 11.84 -2.44 2.00
C PHE A 235 12.36 -2.32 3.42
N LYS A 236 13.64 -2.59 3.61
CA LYS A 236 14.35 -2.40 4.87
C LYS A 236 15.19 -1.14 4.80
N ARG A 237 15.09 -0.29 5.81
CA ARG A 237 15.94 0.88 5.98
C ARG A 237 17.35 0.43 6.39
N ARG A 238 18.36 0.81 5.62
CA ARG A 238 19.77 0.56 5.94
C ARG A 238 20.29 1.52 7.02
N ASP A 239 21.40 1.13 7.64
CA ASP A 239 22.21 2.02 8.47
C ASP A 239 22.83 3.14 7.62
N ASP A 240 22.99 4.32 8.21
CA ASP A 240 23.68 5.46 7.59
C ASP A 240 25.22 5.28 7.57
N GLN A 241 25.73 4.10 7.94
CA GLN A 241 27.17 3.79 7.92
C GLN A 241 27.62 3.56 6.46
N PRO A 242 28.72 4.16 6.00
CA PRO A 242 29.24 3.90 4.66
C PRO A 242 29.65 2.43 4.54
N THR A 243 29.26 1.78 3.45
CA THR A 243 29.81 0.47 3.07
C THR A 243 31.32 0.59 2.99
N SER A 244 32.01 -0.18 3.83
CA SER A 244 33.47 -0.23 3.91
C SER A 244 34.08 -0.88 2.68
#